data_AF-A0A7Y5Q107-F1
#
_entry.id   AF-A0A7Y5Q107-F1
#
_cell.length_a   1.000
_cell.length_b   1.000
_cell.length_c   1.000
_cell.angle_alpha   90.00
_cell.angle_beta   90.00
_cell.angle_gamma   90.00
#
_symmetry.space_group_name_H-M   'P 1'
#
loop_
_entity.id
_entity.type
_entity.pdbx_description
1 polymer ?
#
loop_
_entity_poly.entity_id
_entity_poly.type
_entity_poly.pdbx_seq_one_letter_code
_entity_poly.pdbx_strand_id
1 'polypeptide(L)'
;RLRLAVIADRRARGEKGPGISLDELLEATATHEEAHLCDRTRFLPFSQHLWRALKLFAKSGLTPEGVARRLEYRAQLVALCDVADPRVPLVSVLRSAEGGTNGDVTPHGAAYRELLRDLLVTLDRALERDPKAWPELDPDHVLVHQLHLLSPEAVRRVARELAREEGLFER
;
A
#
# COMPACT_ATOMS: atom_id res chain seq x y z
N ARG A 1 -3.51 13.24 -8.67
CA ARG A 1 -2.32 13.54 -9.52
C ARG A 1 -1.62 12.27 -10.00
N LEU A 2 -1.41 11.27 -9.14
CA LEU A 2 -0.77 9.99 -9.49
C LEU A 2 -1.37 9.29 -10.73
N ARG A 3 -2.71 9.16 -10.82
CA ARG A 3 -3.36 8.55 -12.00
C ARG A 3 -2.94 9.20 -13.33
N LEU A 4 -2.81 10.53 -13.36
CA LEU A 4 -2.39 11.25 -14.57
C LEU A 4 -0.91 11.00 -14.88
N ALA A 5 -0.05 10.90 -13.87
CA ALA A 5 1.35 10.56 -14.04
C ALA A 5 1.53 9.16 -14.62
N VAL A 6 0.76 8.17 -14.15
CA VAL A 6 0.76 6.81 -14.73
C VAL A 6 0.39 6.84 -16.22
N ILE A 7 -0.64 7.59 -16.59
CA ILE A 7 -1.06 7.73 -18.00
C ILE A 7 0.03 8.40 -18.85
N ALA A 8 0.64 9.47 -18.33
CA ALA A 8 1.69 10.21 -19.02
C ALA A 8 2.94 9.35 -19.26
N ASP A 9 3.38 8.62 -18.25
CA ASP A 9 4.52 7.71 -18.30
C ASP A 9 4.31 6.56 -19.32
N ARG A 10 3.13 5.93 -19.32
CA ARG A 10 2.79 4.88 -20.31
C ARG A 10 2.77 5.41 -21.75
N ARG A 11 2.23 6.61 -21.95
CA ARG A 11 2.27 7.27 -23.27
C ARG A 11 3.70 7.54 -23.72
N ALA A 12 4.57 7.97 -22.82
CA ALA A 12 6.00 8.17 -23.12
C ALA A 12 6.69 6.85 -23.52
N ARG A 13 6.23 5.72 -22.99
CA ARG A 13 6.67 4.36 -23.36
C ARG A 13 6.01 3.79 -24.63
N GLY A 14 5.15 4.56 -25.30
CA GLY A 14 4.48 4.14 -26.53
C GLY A 14 3.30 3.19 -26.33
N GLU A 15 2.85 2.97 -25.09
CA GLU A 15 1.66 2.16 -24.81
C GLU A 15 0.40 2.90 -25.32
N LYS A 16 -0.42 2.18 -26.09
CA LYS A 16 -1.67 2.71 -26.64
C LYS A 16 -2.82 2.32 -25.72
N GLY A 17 -3.29 3.25 -24.90
CA GLY A 17 -4.44 3.01 -24.01
C GLY A 17 -4.97 4.27 -23.33
N PRO A 18 -6.26 4.27 -22.91
CA PRO A 18 -6.90 5.42 -22.25
C PRO A 18 -6.46 5.62 -20.79
N GLY A 19 -5.75 4.65 -20.20
CA GLY A 19 -5.15 4.74 -18.87
C GLY A 19 -5.07 3.40 -18.16
N ILE A 20 -5.28 3.40 -16.83
CA ILE A 20 -5.39 2.17 -16.03
C ILE A 20 -6.58 1.36 -16.57
N SER A 21 -6.31 0.14 -17.00
CA SER A 21 -7.28 -0.78 -17.58
C SER A 21 -8.15 -1.45 -16.51
N LEU A 22 -9.26 -2.07 -16.94
CA LEU A 22 -10.08 -2.88 -16.05
C LEU A 22 -9.31 -4.10 -15.54
N ASP A 23 -8.50 -4.73 -16.39
CA ASP A 23 -7.71 -5.91 -16.03
C ASP A 23 -6.72 -5.60 -14.90
N GLU A 24 -6.07 -4.44 -14.93
CA GLU A 24 -5.17 -4.02 -13.85
C GLU A 24 -5.90 -3.71 -12.54
N LEU A 25 -7.13 -3.18 -12.63
CA LEU A 25 -7.96 -2.99 -11.43
C LEU A 25 -8.39 -4.35 -10.87
N LEU A 26 -8.77 -5.30 -11.73
CA LEU A 26 -9.12 -6.66 -11.34
C LEU A 26 -7.92 -7.39 -10.75
N GLU A 27 -6.72 -7.26 -11.31
CA GLU A 27 -5.49 -7.82 -10.77
C GLU A 27 -5.19 -7.26 -9.37
N ALA A 28 -5.28 -5.93 -9.20
CA ALA A 28 -5.05 -5.31 -7.91
C ALA A 28 -6.07 -5.73 -6.86
N THR A 29 -7.35 -5.81 -7.22
CA THR A 29 -8.40 -6.32 -6.32
C THR A 29 -8.21 -7.80 -6.03
N ALA A 30 -7.94 -8.65 -7.02
CA ALA A 30 -7.73 -10.08 -6.81
C ALA A 30 -6.54 -10.34 -5.87
N THR A 31 -5.43 -9.62 -6.06
CA THR A 31 -4.24 -9.70 -5.21
C THR A 31 -4.57 -9.28 -3.76
N HIS A 32 -5.39 -8.24 -3.59
CA HIS A 32 -5.87 -7.81 -2.28
C HIS A 32 -6.73 -8.90 -1.61
N GLU A 33 -7.71 -9.47 -2.32
CA GLU A 33 -8.59 -10.51 -1.76
C GLU A 33 -7.83 -11.81 -1.46
N GLU A 34 -6.85 -12.18 -2.30
CA GLU A 34 -5.98 -13.33 -2.05
C GLU A 34 -5.12 -13.12 -0.79
N ALA A 35 -4.68 -11.89 -0.53
CA ALA A 35 -3.98 -11.57 0.70
C ALA A 35 -4.88 -11.75 1.95
N HIS A 36 -6.18 -11.44 1.89
CA HIS A 36 -7.13 -11.78 2.96
C HIS A 36 -7.23 -13.28 3.18
N LEU A 37 -7.25 -14.08 2.10
CA LEU A 37 -7.25 -15.55 2.20
C LEU A 37 -5.95 -16.07 2.83
N CYS A 38 -4.80 -15.47 2.49
CA CYS A 38 -3.52 -15.79 3.10
C CYS A 38 -3.48 -15.44 4.60
N ASP A 39 -4.03 -14.29 5.00
CA ASP A 39 -4.13 -13.93 6.41
C ASP A 39 -5.10 -14.84 7.16
N ARG A 40 -6.20 -15.26 6.52
CA ARG A 40 -7.12 -16.25 7.08
C ARG A 40 -6.39 -17.54 7.43
N THR A 41 -5.58 -18.10 6.52
CA THR A 41 -4.80 -19.32 6.79
C THR A 41 -3.67 -19.09 7.79
N ARG A 42 -3.15 -17.87 7.90
CA ARG A 42 -2.07 -17.53 8.83
C ARG A 42 -2.52 -17.37 10.29
N PHE A 43 -3.76 -16.94 10.50
CA PHE A 43 -4.29 -16.62 11.83
C PHE A 43 -5.38 -17.59 12.30
N LEU A 44 -6.02 -18.35 11.40
CA LEU A 44 -7.07 -19.31 11.73
C LEU A 44 -6.67 -20.76 11.42
N PRO A 45 -7.15 -21.74 12.21
CA PRO A 45 -7.90 -21.56 13.46
C PRO A 45 -6.98 -21.04 14.58
N PHE A 46 -7.51 -20.16 15.45
CA PHE A 46 -6.73 -19.49 16.49
C PHE A 46 -5.99 -20.45 17.43
N SER A 47 -6.55 -21.64 17.67
CA SER A 47 -5.96 -22.68 18.51
C SER A 47 -4.61 -23.19 17.99
N GLN A 48 -4.36 -23.11 16.68
CA GLN A 48 -3.13 -23.56 16.04
C GLN A 48 -2.12 -22.41 15.82
N HIS A 49 -2.58 -21.16 15.91
CA HIS A 49 -1.79 -19.96 15.57
C HIS A 49 -1.82 -18.89 16.66
N LEU A 50 -1.99 -19.31 17.93
CA LEU A 50 -2.25 -18.43 19.07
C LEU A 50 -1.28 -17.24 19.18
N TRP A 51 0.03 -17.48 19.05
CA TRP A 51 1.03 -16.41 19.12
C TRP A 51 0.92 -15.39 17.98
N ARG A 52 0.61 -15.85 16.77
CA ARG A 52 0.43 -14.98 15.59
C ARG A 52 -0.86 -14.16 15.73
N ALA A 53 -1.93 -14.80 16.19
CA ALA A 53 -3.21 -14.15 16.46
C ALA A 53 -3.10 -13.11 17.58
N LEU A 54 -2.40 -13.43 18.68
CA LEU A 54 -2.15 -12.49 19.77
C LEU A 54 -1.32 -11.29 19.31
N LYS A 55 -0.28 -11.51 18.49
CA LYS A 55 0.52 -10.42 17.91
C LYS A 55 -0.32 -9.52 17.03
N LEU A 56 -1.19 -10.08 16.19
CA LEU A 56 -2.13 -9.30 15.37
C LEU A 56 -3.10 -8.51 16.25
N PHE A 57 -3.69 -9.14 17.26
CA PHE A 57 -4.64 -8.52 18.17
C PHE A 57 -4.02 -7.35 18.95
N ALA A 58 -2.78 -7.53 19.45
CA ALA A 58 -2.02 -6.47 20.12
C ALA A 58 -1.73 -5.28 19.18
N LYS A 59 -1.30 -5.54 17.94
CA LYS A 59 -1.12 -4.49 16.91
C LYS A 59 -2.41 -3.80 16.50
N SER A 60 -3.55 -4.42 16.76
CA SER A 60 -4.87 -3.94 16.36
C SER A 60 -5.56 -3.07 17.42
N GLY A 61 -4.93 -2.83 18.57
CA GLY A 61 -5.56 -2.13 19.69
C GLY A 61 -6.62 -2.96 20.42
N LEU A 62 -6.57 -4.29 20.26
CA LEU A 62 -7.43 -5.25 20.97
C LEU A 62 -8.94 -5.11 20.69
N THR A 63 -9.33 -4.59 19.51
CA THR A 63 -10.74 -4.49 19.09
C THR A 63 -11.00 -5.22 17.77
N PRO A 64 -12.20 -5.76 17.52
CA PRO A 64 -12.58 -6.36 16.24
C PRO A 64 -12.40 -5.41 15.06
N GLU A 65 -12.77 -4.14 15.22
CA GLU A 65 -12.62 -3.09 14.20
C GLU A 65 -11.14 -2.84 13.89
N GLY A 66 -10.30 -2.88 14.92
CA GLY A 66 -8.85 -2.79 14.78
C GLY A 66 -8.27 -3.95 13.99
N VAL A 67 -8.75 -5.17 14.25
CA VAL A 67 -8.32 -6.37 13.52
C VAL A 67 -8.74 -6.27 12.06
N ALA A 68 -10.01 -5.91 11.79
CA ALA A 68 -10.49 -5.70 10.42
C ALA A 68 -9.64 -4.67 9.68
N ARG A 69 -9.45 -3.48 10.28
CA ARG A 69 -8.56 -2.44 9.73
C ARG A 69 -7.14 -2.96 9.47
N ARG A 70 -6.60 -3.80 10.35
CA ARG A 70 -5.25 -4.34 10.19
C ARG A 70 -5.15 -5.35 9.06
N LEU A 71 -6.19 -6.15 8.84
CA LEU A 71 -6.27 -7.05 7.69
C LEU A 71 -6.36 -6.25 6.38
N GLU A 72 -7.18 -5.21 6.32
CA GLU A 72 -7.26 -4.32 5.14
C GLU A 72 -5.93 -3.65 4.80
N TYR A 73 -5.22 -3.18 5.83
CA TYR A 73 -3.89 -2.61 5.67
C TYR A 73 -2.93 -3.63 5.02
N ARG A 74 -2.92 -4.86 5.54
CA ARG A 74 -2.01 -5.91 5.08
C ARG A 74 -2.33 -6.33 3.65
N ALA A 75 -3.61 -6.52 3.35
CA ALA A 75 -4.06 -6.88 2.02
C ALA A 75 -3.67 -5.83 0.98
N GLN A 76 -3.89 -4.55 1.27
CA GLN A 76 -3.50 -3.47 0.37
C GLN A 76 -1.99 -3.33 0.23
N LEU A 77 -1.22 -3.57 1.30
CA LEU A 77 0.24 -3.58 1.25
C LEU A 77 0.78 -4.73 0.38
N VAL A 78 0.15 -5.91 0.42
CA VAL A 78 0.48 -7.01 -0.51
C VAL A 78 0.23 -6.60 -1.95
N ALA A 79 -0.92 -5.99 -2.25
CA ALA A 79 -1.21 -5.47 -3.59
C ALA A 79 -0.15 -4.46 -4.07
N LEU A 80 0.32 -3.54 -3.20
CA LEU A 80 1.42 -2.63 -3.53
C LEU A 80 2.77 -3.34 -3.78
N CYS A 81 2.94 -4.56 -3.33
CA CYS A 81 4.19 -5.30 -3.50
C CYS A 81 4.22 -6.18 -4.76
N ASP A 82 3.06 -6.67 -5.20
CA ASP A 82 2.99 -7.83 -6.10
C ASP A 82 2.41 -7.54 -7.49
N VAL A 83 1.47 -6.59 -7.60
CA VAL A 83 0.86 -6.27 -8.90
C VAL A 83 1.89 -5.67 -9.88
N ALA A 84 1.60 -5.79 -11.18
CA ALA A 84 2.48 -5.30 -12.24
C ALA A 84 2.89 -3.82 -12.07
N ASP A 85 1.93 -2.92 -11.81
CA ASP A 85 2.17 -1.51 -11.54
C ASP A 85 1.58 -1.11 -10.17
N PRO A 86 2.39 -1.01 -9.10
CA PRO A 86 1.91 -0.74 -7.75
C PRO A 86 1.34 0.68 -7.59
N ARG A 87 1.51 1.55 -8.59
CA ARG A 87 0.86 2.86 -8.60
C ARG A 87 -0.65 2.72 -8.77
N VAL A 88 -1.14 1.61 -9.34
CA VAL A 88 -2.58 1.31 -9.47
C VAL A 88 -3.24 1.19 -8.09
N PRO A 89 -2.85 0.25 -7.20
CA PRO A 89 -3.39 0.19 -5.84
C PRO A 89 -3.08 1.43 -5.00
N LEU A 90 -1.97 2.15 -5.27
CA LEU A 90 -1.65 3.40 -4.58
C LEU A 90 -2.64 4.53 -4.89
N VAL A 91 -3.25 4.56 -6.09
CA VAL A 91 -4.32 5.52 -6.40
C VAL A 91 -5.51 5.35 -5.44
N SER A 92 -5.89 4.11 -5.12
CA SER A 92 -6.96 3.83 -4.17
C SER A 92 -6.61 4.30 -2.76
N VAL A 93 -5.37 4.04 -2.32
CA VAL A 93 -4.86 4.51 -1.02
C VAL A 93 -4.92 6.03 -0.91
N LEU A 94 -4.43 6.75 -1.93
CA LEU A 94 -4.46 8.22 -1.96
C LEU A 94 -5.90 8.76 -1.98
N ARG A 95 -6.78 8.16 -2.79
CA ARG A 95 -8.18 8.57 -2.87
C ARG A 95 -8.90 8.41 -1.52
N SER A 96 -8.65 7.31 -0.80
CA SER A 96 -9.22 7.10 0.54
C SER A 96 -8.64 8.05 1.58
N ALA A 97 -7.38 8.47 1.43
CA ALA A 97 -6.76 9.45 2.32
C ALA A 97 -7.24 10.88 2.06
N GLU A 98 -7.47 11.26 0.80
CA GLU A 98 -7.97 12.57 0.37
C GLU A 98 -9.47 12.76 0.64
N GLY A 99 -10.24 11.67 0.75
CA GLY A 99 -11.71 11.69 0.87
C GLY A 99 -12.30 12.37 2.13
N GLY A 100 -11.49 12.75 3.11
CA GLY A 100 -11.94 13.44 4.32
C GLY A 100 -12.95 12.66 5.17
N THR A 101 -13.45 13.27 6.25
CA THR A 101 -14.39 12.66 7.22
C THR A 101 -15.78 12.32 6.65
N ASN A 102 -16.06 12.66 5.39
CA ASN A 102 -17.35 12.43 4.72
C ASN A 102 -17.30 11.30 3.67
N GLY A 103 -16.13 10.73 3.40
CA GLY A 103 -15.94 9.61 2.48
C GLY A 103 -15.39 8.40 3.22
N ASP A 104 -16.26 7.42 3.42
CA ASP A 104 -15.99 6.10 4.01
C ASP A 104 -15.56 6.09 5.49
N VAL A 105 -16.57 6.07 6.37
CA VAL A 105 -16.52 5.46 7.71
C VAL A 105 -16.47 3.93 7.58
N THR A 106 -15.62 3.42 6.69
CA THR A 106 -15.42 1.98 6.49
C THR A 106 -14.03 1.62 7.03
N PRO A 107 -13.82 0.39 7.55
CA PRO A 107 -12.52 -0.09 8.01
C PRO A 107 -11.39 0.12 6.99
N HIS A 108 -11.72 0.08 5.69
CA HIS A 108 -10.84 0.38 4.56
C HIS A 108 -10.24 1.79 4.59
N GLY A 109 -11.07 2.83 4.76
CA GLY A 109 -10.59 4.22 4.72
C GLY A 109 -9.58 4.53 5.84
N ALA A 110 -9.83 4.00 7.04
CA ALA A 110 -8.90 4.13 8.16
C ALA A 110 -7.60 3.35 7.92
N ALA A 111 -7.68 2.14 7.38
CA ALA A 111 -6.52 1.33 7.04
C ALA A 111 -5.63 2.01 6.00
N TYR A 112 -6.22 2.63 4.98
CA TYR A 112 -5.48 3.24 3.87
C TYR A 112 -4.81 4.55 4.27
N ARG A 113 -5.43 5.33 5.17
CA ARG A 113 -4.77 6.51 5.78
C ARG A 113 -3.53 6.11 6.59
N GLU A 114 -3.66 5.04 7.36
CA GLU A 114 -2.55 4.47 8.13
C GLU A 114 -1.45 3.92 7.20
N LEU A 115 -1.81 3.17 6.17
CA LEU A 115 -0.88 2.68 5.15
C LEU A 115 -0.14 3.81 4.43
N LEU A 116 -0.85 4.88 4.02
CA LEU A 116 -0.22 6.03 3.38
C LEU A 116 0.78 6.71 4.30
N ARG A 117 0.41 6.94 5.57
CA ARG A 117 1.31 7.53 6.57
C ARG A 117 2.57 6.69 6.71
N ASP A 118 2.42 5.38 6.88
CA ASP A 118 3.56 4.50 7.10
C ASP A 118 4.45 4.40 5.86
N LEU A 119 3.88 4.36 4.65
CA LEU A 119 4.64 4.46 3.39
C LEU A 119 5.46 5.74 3.30
N LEU A 120 4.88 6.89 3.68
CA LEU A 120 5.58 8.18 3.68
C LEU A 120 6.72 8.19 4.70
N VAL A 121 6.51 7.64 5.90
CA VAL A 121 7.56 7.50 6.92
C VAL A 121 8.68 6.57 6.43
N THR A 122 8.35 5.45 5.78
CA THR A 122 9.36 4.55 5.21
C THR A 122 10.14 5.23 4.10
N LEU A 123 9.48 6.01 3.23
CA LEU A 123 10.14 6.79 2.18
C LEU A 123 11.05 7.88 2.75
N ASP A 124 10.59 8.60 3.77
CA ASP A 124 11.35 9.66 4.45
C ASP A 124 12.64 9.10 5.06
N ARG A 125 12.55 7.99 5.79
CA ARG A 125 13.73 7.27 6.31
C ARG A 125 14.68 6.81 5.20
N ALA A 126 14.12 6.35 4.07
CA ALA A 126 14.93 5.91 2.94
C ALA A 126 15.64 7.09 2.25
N LEU A 127 15.02 8.27 2.22
CA LEU A 127 15.61 9.52 1.75
C LEU A 127 16.71 10.01 2.67
N GLU A 128 16.48 10.03 3.98
CA GLU A 128 17.50 10.40 4.98
C GLU A 128 18.74 9.50 4.89
N ARG A 129 18.54 8.20 4.64
CA ARG A 129 19.61 7.20 4.53
C ARG A 129 20.46 7.38 3.27
N ASP A 130 19.83 7.64 2.12
CA ASP A 130 20.52 7.84 0.84
C ASP A 130 19.72 8.74 -0.10
N PRO A 131 19.88 10.07 -0.03
CA PRO A 131 19.15 11.01 -0.88
C PRO A 131 19.41 10.78 -2.37
N LYS A 132 20.61 10.28 -2.73
CA LYS A 132 21.00 10.06 -4.13
C LYS A 132 20.26 8.88 -4.77
N ALA A 133 19.67 8.00 -3.97
CA ALA A 133 18.84 6.89 -4.44
C ALA A 133 17.42 7.29 -4.87
N TRP A 134 17.07 8.58 -4.72
CA TRP A 134 15.75 9.15 -5.01
C TRP A 134 15.88 10.50 -5.75
N PRO A 135 16.58 10.55 -6.90
CA PRO A 135 16.86 11.80 -7.61
C PRO A 135 15.60 12.52 -8.11
N GLU A 136 14.46 11.83 -8.18
CA GLU A 136 13.17 12.39 -8.57
C GLU A 136 12.46 13.17 -7.45
N LEU A 137 12.94 13.09 -6.20
CA LEU A 137 12.32 13.75 -5.05
C LEU A 137 13.12 14.97 -4.61
N ASP A 138 12.40 16.06 -4.36
CA ASP A 138 12.95 17.29 -3.81
C ASP A 138 12.76 17.29 -2.27
N PRO A 139 13.85 17.39 -1.48
CA PRO A 139 13.77 17.35 -0.02
C PRO A 139 13.05 18.56 0.59
N ASP A 140 12.93 19.67 -0.14
CA ASP A 140 12.26 20.89 0.32
C ASP A 140 10.73 20.84 0.09
N HIS A 141 10.21 19.73 -0.45
CA HIS A 141 8.81 19.57 -0.80
C HIS A 141 8.12 18.43 -0.03
N VAL A 142 6.82 18.60 0.26
CA VAL A 142 6.03 17.59 0.98
C VAL A 142 5.92 16.29 0.16
N LEU A 143 6.40 15.17 0.72
CA LEU A 143 6.49 13.87 0.04
C LEU A 143 5.18 13.39 -0.59
N VAL A 144 4.05 13.55 0.09
CA VAL A 144 2.74 13.09 -0.43
C VAL A 144 2.39 13.75 -1.77
N HIS A 145 2.85 14.99 -1.99
CA HIS A 145 2.63 15.70 -3.25
C HIS A 145 3.58 15.24 -4.36
N GLN A 146 4.66 14.52 -4.02
CA GLN A 146 5.71 14.07 -4.92
C GLN A 146 5.57 12.58 -5.30
N LEU A 147 4.66 11.82 -4.68
CA LEU A 147 4.47 10.38 -4.98
C LEU A 147 4.18 10.07 -6.46
N HIS A 148 3.72 11.06 -7.24
CA HIS A 148 3.50 10.93 -8.67
C HIS A 148 4.78 10.93 -9.52
N LEU A 149 5.91 11.32 -8.93
CA LEU A 149 7.24 11.30 -9.55
C LEU A 149 7.91 9.92 -9.43
N LEU A 150 7.46 9.09 -8.48
CA LEU A 150 8.02 7.77 -8.23
C LEU A 150 7.71 6.79 -9.38
N SER A 151 8.74 6.03 -9.79
CA SER A 151 8.55 4.90 -10.69
C SER A 151 7.79 3.74 -10.01
N PRO A 152 7.22 2.79 -10.78
CA PRO A 152 6.69 1.54 -10.25
C PRO A 152 7.64 0.84 -9.28
N GLU A 153 8.92 0.75 -9.64
CA GLU A 153 9.96 0.07 -8.87
C GLU A 153 10.27 0.82 -7.57
N ALA A 154 10.28 2.16 -7.63
CA ALA A 154 10.49 3.00 -6.45
C ALA A 154 9.35 2.82 -5.44
N VAL A 155 8.08 2.82 -5.89
CA VAL A 155 6.92 2.53 -5.03
C VAL A 155 7.01 1.12 -4.46
N ARG A 156 7.30 0.11 -5.30
CA ARG A 156 7.45 -1.29 -4.86
C ARG A 156 8.57 -1.44 -3.82
N ARG A 157 9.68 -0.71 -3.98
CA ARG A 157 10.82 -0.72 -3.04
C ARG A 157 10.38 -0.28 -1.65
N VAL A 158 9.68 0.85 -1.53
CA VAL A 158 9.14 1.34 -0.25
C VAL A 158 8.12 0.36 0.33
N ALA A 159 7.19 -0.12 -0.49
CA ALA A 159 6.15 -1.07 -0.06
C ALA A 159 6.77 -2.37 0.48
N ARG A 160 7.81 -2.89 -0.17
CA ARG A 160 8.52 -4.10 0.29
C ARG A 160 9.30 -3.88 1.58
N GLU A 161 9.88 -2.70 1.80
CA GLU A 161 10.51 -2.35 3.08
C GLU A 161 9.47 -2.36 4.20
N LEU A 162 8.33 -1.69 4.01
CA LEU A 162 7.23 -1.68 4.96
C LEU A 162 6.63 -3.09 5.19
N ALA A 163 6.49 -3.89 4.14
CA ALA A 163 5.98 -5.26 4.24
C ALA A 163 6.90 -6.19 5.05
N ARG A 164 8.22 -5.98 5.02
CA ARG A 164 9.17 -6.69 5.90
C ARG A 164 9.00 -6.29 7.36
N GLU A 165 8.80 -5.01 7.65
CA GLU A 165 8.47 -4.54 9.01
C GLU A 165 7.16 -5.15 9.52
N GLU A 166 6.22 -5.40 8.61
CA GLU A 166 4.95 -6.06 8.89
C GLU A 166 4.98 -7.60 8.89
N GLY A 167 6.15 -8.19 8.66
CA GLY A 167 6.35 -9.64 8.65
C GLY A 167 5.54 -10.35 7.56
N LEU A 168 5.23 -9.66 6.45
CA LEU A 168 4.60 -10.23 5.26
C LEU A 168 5.60 -11.04 4.44
N PHE A 169 6.86 -10.58 4.39
CA PHE A 169 7.97 -11.34 3.82
C PHE A 169 8.79 -11.99 4.95
N GLU A 170 9.25 -13.22 4.72
CA GLU A 170 10.28 -13.82 5.57
C GLU A 170 11.60 -13.06 5.40
N ARG A 171 12.43 -13.04 6.45
CA ARG A 171 13.79 -12.49 6.41
C ARG A 171 14.75 -13.51 5.82
#